data_AF-A0A6G2V0C9-F1
#
_entry.id   AF-A0A6G2V0C9-F1
#
_cell.length_a   1.000
_cell.length_b   1.000
_cell.length_c   1.000
_cell.angle_alpha   90.00
_cell.angle_beta   90.00
_cell.angle_gamma   90.00
#
_symmetry.space_group_name_H-M   'P 1'
#
loop_
_entity.id
_entity.type
_entity.pdbx_description
1 polymer ?
#
loop_
_entity_poly.entity_id
_entity_poly.type
_entity_poly.pdbx_seq_one_letter_code
_entity_poly.pdbx_strand_id
1 'polypeptide(L)'
;MSGGSWRSYYDEVEVTDAKKLDIDHMVPLAEAWDSGAYAWTPERRETYANDLVADRSSVAVTAKTNRSKGDKDLAAWMPPAESATCTYPVSWTGTKLRWGLAAAEAERKALLDRAEPYADSVVQHETAS
;
A
#
# COMPACT_ATOMS: atom_id res chain seq x y z
N MET A 1 6.17 1.21 -30.66
CA MET A 1 5.54 1.99 -29.57
C MET A 1 6.64 2.79 -28.88
N SER A 2 6.64 4.12 -29.00
CA SER A 2 7.66 5.00 -28.42
C SER A 2 7.15 5.56 -27.09
N GLY A 3 7.52 4.90 -25.99
CA GLY A 3 7.47 5.41 -24.61
C GLY A 3 6.09 5.67 -23.99
N GLY A 4 5.94 5.31 -22.71
CA GLY A 4 4.92 5.91 -21.84
C GLY A 4 5.60 6.90 -20.88
N SER A 5 4.80 7.72 -20.20
CA SER A 5 5.26 8.51 -19.07
C SER A 5 4.40 8.16 -17.86
N TRP A 6 5.04 7.90 -16.73
CA TRP A 6 4.38 7.50 -15.48
C TRP A 6 4.95 8.30 -14.32
N ARG A 7 4.08 8.94 -13.55
CA ARG A 7 4.45 9.62 -12.30
C ARG A 7 4.13 8.73 -11.11
N SER A 8 5.16 8.40 -10.35
CA SER A 8 5.05 7.66 -9.09
C SER A 8 4.54 8.57 -8.00
N TYR A 9 3.42 8.22 -7.36
CA TYR A 9 2.88 9.05 -6.27
C TYR A 9 3.66 8.91 -4.95
N TYR A 10 4.55 7.91 -4.83
CA TYR A 10 5.36 7.75 -3.62
C TYR A 10 6.43 8.82 -3.46
N ASP A 11 6.99 9.29 -4.58
CA ASP A 11 8.15 10.19 -4.61
C ASP A 11 8.00 11.32 -5.64
N GLU A 12 6.84 11.41 -6.29
CA GLU A 12 6.50 12.39 -7.33
C GLU A 12 7.40 12.35 -8.57
N VAL A 13 8.21 11.31 -8.73
CA VAL A 13 9.15 11.17 -9.84
C VAL A 13 8.42 10.64 -11.08
N GLU A 14 8.65 11.32 -12.20
CA GLU A 14 8.22 10.87 -13.53
C GLU A 14 9.32 10.01 -14.18
N VAL A 15 8.92 8.85 -14.73
CA VAL A 15 9.80 7.95 -15.49
C VAL A 15 9.18 7.59 -16.82
N THR A 16 10.02 7.39 -17.83
CA THR A 16 9.61 6.97 -19.18
C THR A 16 10.10 5.57 -19.57
N ASP A 17 11.04 5.02 -18.79
CA ASP A 17 11.49 3.64 -18.90
C ASP A 17 10.68 2.76 -17.95
N ALA A 18 9.91 1.82 -18.51
CA ALA A 18 9.09 0.89 -17.75
C ALA A 18 9.92 0.05 -16.74
N LYS A 19 11.22 -0.17 -16.99
CA LYS A 19 12.11 -0.88 -16.04
C LYS A 19 12.38 -0.10 -14.74
N LYS A 20 12.02 1.19 -14.70
CA LYS A 20 12.13 2.02 -13.50
C LYS A 20 10.86 1.98 -12.64
N LEU A 21 9.85 1.22 -13.03
CA LEU A 21 8.63 0.97 -12.26
C LEU A 21 8.65 -0.43 -11.67
N ASP A 22 8.11 -0.56 -10.47
CA ASP A 22 7.65 -1.82 -9.91
C ASP A 22 6.13 -1.71 -9.66
N ILE A 23 5.40 -2.83 -9.74
CA ILE A 23 4.05 -2.93 -9.19
C ILE A 23 4.20 -3.32 -7.71
N ASP A 24 3.66 -2.50 -6.83
CA ASP A 24 3.72 -2.69 -5.38
C ASP A 24 2.34 -3.05 -4.82
N HIS A 25 2.31 -3.99 -3.88
CA HIS A 25 1.14 -4.27 -3.04
C HIS A 25 1.05 -3.22 -1.96
N MET A 26 -0.15 -2.64 -1.76
CA MET A 26 -0.28 -1.57 -0.77
C MET A 26 0.17 -2.00 0.62
N VAL A 27 -0.30 -3.16 1.07
CA VAL A 27 0.27 -3.87 2.21
C VAL A 27 1.15 -5.01 1.65
N PRO A 28 2.48 -5.03 1.92
CA PRO A 28 3.38 -6.06 1.39
C PRO A 28 2.91 -7.49 1.73
N LEU A 29 3.23 -8.48 0.89
CA LEU A 29 2.83 -9.87 1.13
C LEU A 29 3.35 -10.43 2.47
N ALA A 30 4.58 -10.08 2.87
CA ALA A 30 5.15 -10.48 4.15
C ALA A 30 4.45 -9.79 5.34
N GLU A 31 4.18 -8.48 5.24
CA GLU A 31 3.40 -7.75 6.23
C GLU A 31 1.97 -8.31 6.36
N ALA A 32 1.33 -8.68 5.25
CA ALA A 32 0.01 -9.31 5.27
C ALA A 32 0.06 -10.67 5.98
N TRP A 33 1.13 -11.45 5.77
CA TRP A 33 1.37 -12.71 6.48
C TRP A 33 1.43 -12.47 7.99
N ASP A 34 2.26 -11.54 8.44
CA ASP A 34 2.40 -11.19 9.87
C ASP A 34 1.10 -10.61 10.46
N SER A 35 0.28 -9.99 9.62
CA SER A 35 -1.04 -9.45 9.96
C SER A 35 -2.18 -10.48 9.95
N GLY A 36 -1.88 -11.77 9.81
CA GLY A 36 -2.85 -12.87 9.95
C GLY A 36 -3.14 -13.65 8.67
N ALA A 37 -2.59 -13.25 7.51
CA ALA A 37 -2.78 -14.00 6.27
C ALA A 37 -2.14 -15.39 6.28
N TYR A 38 -1.27 -15.69 7.26
CA TYR A 38 -0.73 -17.04 7.47
C TYR A 38 -1.82 -18.09 7.71
N ALA A 39 -2.96 -17.70 8.28
CA ALA A 39 -4.07 -18.59 8.57
C ALA A 39 -5.01 -18.79 7.37
N TRP A 40 -4.80 -18.05 6.27
CA TRP A 40 -5.63 -18.15 5.08
C TRP A 40 -5.27 -19.37 4.24
N THR A 41 -6.30 -19.91 3.58
CA THR A 41 -6.14 -20.87 2.49
C THR A 41 -5.20 -20.30 1.41
N PRO A 42 -4.41 -21.14 0.71
CA PRO A 42 -3.59 -20.71 -0.42
C PRO A 42 -4.36 -19.86 -1.45
N GLU A 43 -5.59 -20.24 -1.77
CA GLU A 43 -6.45 -19.58 -2.77
C GLU A 43 -6.79 -18.13 -2.37
N ARG A 44 -7.11 -17.90 -1.09
CA ARG A 44 -7.34 -16.55 -0.55
C ARG A 44 -6.06 -15.70 -0.57
N ARG A 45 -4.89 -16.27 -0.31
CA ARG A 45 -3.60 -15.56 -0.44
C ARG A 45 -3.28 -15.21 -1.89
N GLU A 46 -3.60 -16.09 -2.84
CA GLU A 46 -3.47 -15.80 -4.27
C GLU A 46 -4.43 -14.68 -4.70
N THR A 47 -5.66 -14.67 -4.18
CA THR A 47 -6.62 -13.60 -4.47
C THR A 47 -6.13 -12.26 -3.92
N TYR A 48 -5.55 -12.24 -2.71
CA TYR A 48 -4.90 -11.06 -2.15
C TYR A 48 -3.74 -10.56 -3.02
N ALA A 49 -2.85 -11.47 -3.44
CA ALA A 49 -1.68 -11.14 -4.25
C ALA A 49 -2.05 -10.59 -5.65
N ASN A 50 -3.28 -10.85 -6.12
CA ASN A 50 -3.77 -10.44 -7.42
C ASN A 50 -5.00 -9.52 -7.33
N ASP A 51 -5.21 -8.83 -6.19
CA ASP A 51 -6.36 -7.93 -6.02
C ASP A 51 -6.23 -6.71 -6.93
N LEU A 52 -7.13 -6.64 -7.91
CA LEU A 52 -7.28 -5.51 -8.85
C LEU A 52 -8.62 -4.81 -8.68
N VAL A 53 -9.45 -5.22 -7.70
CA VAL A 53 -10.81 -4.69 -7.52
C VAL A 53 -10.78 -3.37 -6.77
N ALA A 54 -9.90 -3.21 -5.77
CA ALA A 54 -9.70 -1.92 -5.13
C ALA A 54 -8.63 -1.11 -5.88
N ASP A 55 -8.94 0.16 -6.18
CA ASP A 55 -8.11 1.08 -6.98
C ASP A 55 -6.64 1.17 -6.54
N ARG A 56 -6.37 0.89 -5.26
CA ARG A 56 -5.03 1.00 -4.66
C ARG A 56 -4.51 -0.29 -4.05
N SER A 57 -5.12 -1.44 -4.33
CA SER A 57 -4.56 -2.73 -3.87
C SER A 57 -3.18 -3.01 -4.47
N SER A 58 -2.98 -2.61 -5.74
CA SER A 58 -1.70 -2.63 -6.45
C SER A 58 -1.42 -1.27 -7.08
N VAL A 59 -0.21 -0.76 -6.95
CA VAL A 59 0.18 0.57 -7.47
C VAL A 59 1.46 0.51 -8.28
N ALA A 60 1.51 1.23 -9.40
CA ALA A 60 2.73 1.42 -10.16
C ALA A 60 3.52 2.60 -9.57
N VAL A 61 4.72 2.32 -9.06
CA VAL A 61 5.59 3.30 -8.38
C VAL A 61 7.03 3.11 -8.82
N THR A 62 7.90 4.09 -8.56
CA THR A 62 9.31 3.95 -8.92
C THR A 62 9.94 2.76 -8.16
N ALA A 63 10.69 1.94 -8.90
CA ALA A 63 11.34 0.74 -8.37
C ALA A 63 12.29 1.06 -7.20
N LYS A 64 12.99 2.20 -7.26
CA LYS A 64 13.87 2.67 -6.18
C LYS A 64 13.10 2.87 -4.87
N THR A 65 11.98 3.59 -4.93
CA THR A 65 11.20 3.94 -3.74
C THR A 65 10.44 2.74 -3.22
N ASN A 66 9.89 1.89 -4.10
CA ASN A 66 9.30 0.61 -3.71
C ASN A 66 10.29 -0.30 -2.96
N ARG A 67 11.51 -0.45 -3.47
CA ARG A 67 12.54 -1.27 -2.80
C ARG A 67 12.99 -0.70 -1.46
N SER A 68 12.85 0.61 -1.26
CA SER A 68 13.08 1.24 0.05
C SER A 68 11.98 0.90 1.06
N LYS A 69 10.73 0.74 0.62
CA LYS A 69 9.61 0.23 1.41
C LYS A 69 9.89 -1.21 1.82
N GLY A 70 10.06 -2.11 0.85
CA GLY A 70 10.24 -3.53 1.11
C GLY A 70 9.00 -4.13 1.79
N ASP A 71 9.21 -4.87 2.87
CA ASP A 71 8.17 -5.50 3.71
C ASP A 71 7.78 -4.66 4.94
N LYS A 72 8.29 -3.43 5.07
CA LYS A 72 8.04 -2.58 6.23
C LYS A 72 6.57 -2.21 6.37
N ASP A 73 6.12 -2.17 7.61
CA ASP A 73 4.83 -1.58 7.99
C ASP A 73 4.86 -0.04 7.89
N LEU A 74 3.70 0.55 8.11
CA LEU A 74 3.52 2.00 8.06
C LEU A 74 4.23 2.75 9.22
N ALA A 75 4.56 2.06 10.32
CA ALA A 75 5.36 2.65 11.39
C ALA A 75 6.81 2.84 10.97
N ALA A 76 7.37 1.88 10.23
CA ALA A 76 8.76 1.85 9.78
C ALA A 76 9.01 2.56 8.43
N TRP A 77 7.96 2.78 7.62
CA TRP A 77 8.12 3.44 6.33
C TRP A 77 6.91 4.30 5.92
N MET A 78 7.21 5.43 5.31
CA MET A 78 6.25 6.31 4.64
C MET A 78 6.81 6.74 3.29
N PRO A 79 5.95 6.99 2.28
CA PRO A 79 6.42 7.61 1.05
C PRO A 79 7.04 8.98 1.33
N PRO A 80 8.16 9.33 0.66
CA PRO A 80 8.81 10.63 0.85
C PRO A 80 8.02 11.81 0.26
N ALA A 81 7.06 11.56 -0.63
CA ALA A 81 6.21 12.61 -1.19
C ALA A 81 5.26 13.19 -0.14
N GLU A 82 5.30 14.51 0.07
CA GLU A 82 4.37 15.22 0.94
C GLU A 82 2.92 15.06 0.49
N SER A 83 2.65 14.98 -0.83
CA SER A 83 1.30 14.75 -1.35
C SER A 83 0.73 13.37 -1.01
N ALA A 84 1.58 12.41 -0.61
CA ALA A 84 1.17 11.05 -0.26
C ALA A 84 0.89 10.85 1.23
N THR A 85 1.22 11.81 2.10
CA THR A 85 1.13 11.65 3.57
C THR A 85 -0.30 11.42 4.06
N CYS A 86 -1.32 11.93 3.36
CA CYS A 86 -2.72 11.62 3.63
C CYS A 86 -3.19 10.35 2.89
N THR A 87 -2.90 10.27 1.60
CA THR A 87 -3.42 9.20 0.73
C THR A 87 -2.90 7.82 1.14
N TYR A 88 -1.63 7.72 1.56
CA TYR A 88 -1.00 6.45 1.88
C TYR A 88 -1.59 5.78 3.14
N PRO A 89 -1.71 6.45 4.30
CA PRO A 89 -2.38 5.86 5.47
C PRO A 89 -3.85 5.49 5.23
N VAL A 90 -4.58 6.29 4.46
CA VAL A 90 -5.98 5.99 4.09
C VAL A 90 -6.06 4.70 3.27
N SER A 91 -5.21 4.59 2.25
CA SER A 91 -5.16 3.41 1.37
C SER A 91 -4.72 2.16 2.12
N TRP A 92 -3.68 2.29 2.96
CA TRP A 92 -3.20 1.22 3.82
C TRP A 92 -4.30 0.70 4.76
N THR A 93 -5.01 1.61 5.43
CA THR A 93 -6.13 1.27 6.32
C THR A 93 -7.26 0.59 5.53
N GLY A 94 -7.61 1.12 4.36
CA GLY A 94 -8.61 0.53 3.48
C GLY A 94 -8.26 -0.90 3.06
N THR A 95 -7.00 -1.15 2.68
CA THR A 95 -6.51 -2.51 2.34
C THR A 95 -6.60 -3.44 3.54
N LYS A 96 -6.17 -3.03 4.75
CA LYS A 96 -6.27 -3.87 5.95
C LYS A 96 -7.73 -4.21 6.29
N LEU A 97 -8.64 -3.23 6.23
CA LEU A 97 -10.07 -3.44 6.48
C LEU A 97 -10.74 -4.34 5.44
N ARG A 98 -10.44 -4.14 4.16
CA ARG A 98 -10.93 -4.98 3.06
C ARG A 98 -10.60 -6.45 3.28
N TRP A 99 -9.36 -6.73 3.66
CA TRP A 99 -8.85 -8.11 3.74
C TRP A 99 -8.95 -8.74 5.14
N GLY A 100 -9.37 -7.97 6.14
CA GLY A 100 -9.47 -8.43 7.53
C GLY A 100 -8.08 -8.66 8.16
N LEU A 101 -7.09 -7.85 7.78
CA LEU A 101 -5.74 -7.90 8.31
C LEU A 101 -5.66 -7.14 9.65
N ALA A 102 -4.96 -7.71 10.62
CA ALA A 102 -4.69 -7.04 11.87
C ALA A 102 -3.64 -5.93 11.70
N ALA A 103 -3.62 -4.96 12.62
CA ALA A 103 -2.54 -4.00 12.74
C ALA A 103 -1.84 -4.17 14.09
N ALA A 104 -0.52 -4.20 14.08
CA ALA A 104 0.26 -4.23 15.32
C ALA A 104 0.04 -2.93 16.11
N GLU A 105 0.31 -2.93 17.42
CA GLU A 105 0.05 -1.76 18.26
C GLU A 105 0.85 -0.52 17.80
N ALA A 106 2.13 -0.71 17.46
CA ALA A 106 3.00 0.36 16.96
C ALA A 106 2.50 0.91 15.62
N GLU A 107 2.05 0.03 14.72
CA GLU A 107 1.46 0.39 13.43
C GLU A 107 0.15 1.15 13.60
N ARG A 108 -0.74 0.67 14.48
CA ARG A 108 -2.01 1.35 14.81
C ARG A 108 -1.74 2.73 15.38
N LYS A 109 -0.77 2.88 16.27
CA LYS A 109 -0.35 4.19 16.78
C LYS A 109 0.15 5.08 15.65
N ALA A 110 1.03 4.56 14.81
CA ALA A 110 1.57 5.29 13.66
C ALA A 110 0.49 5.77 12.70
N LEU A 111 -0.53 4.93 12.43
CA LEU A 111 -1.71 5.27 11.63
C LEU A 111 -2.49 6.43 12.24
N LEU A 112 -2.81 6.35 13.53
CA LEU A 112 -3.59 7.39 14.22
C LEU A 112 -2.83 8.73 14.26
N ASP A 113 -1.53 8.70 14.60
CA ASP A 113 -0.69 9.90 14.63
C ASP A 113 -0.61 10.56 13.24
N ARG A 114 -0.51 9.77 12.16
CA ARG A 114 -0.45 10.28 10.77
C ARG A 114 -1.80 10.74 10.25
N ALA A 115 -2.90 10.21 10.77
CA ALA A 115 -4.25 10.58 10.36
C ALA A 115 -4.75 11.87 11.04
N GLU A 116 -4.13 12.30 12.15
CA GLU A 116 -4.55 13.49 12.92
C GLU A 116 -4.71 14.76 12.05
N PRO A 117 -3.80 15.11 11.13
CA PRO A 117 -3.97 16.28 10.26
C PRO A 117 -5.07 16.13 9.21
N TYR A 118 -5.61 14.93 9.04
CA TYR A 118 -6.48 14.53 7.94
C TYR A 118 -7.78 13.90 8.43
N ALA A 119 -8.29 14.34 9.59
CA ALA A 119 -9.43 13.74 10.29
C ALA A 119 -10.71 13.63 9.45
N ASP A 120 -10.89 14.47 8.42
CA ASP A 120 -12.03 14.43 7.50
C ASP A 120 -11.87 13.40 6.36
N SER A 121 -10.75 12.69 6.29
CA SER A 121 -10.48 11.71 5.24
C SER A 121 -11.35 10.47 5.43
N VAL A 122 -12.06 10.08 4.38
CA VAL A 122 -12.92 8.90 4.39
C VAL A 122 -12.13 7.69 3.91
N VAL A 123 -12.02 6.66 4.76
CA VAL A 123 -11.53 5.35 4.35
C VAL A 123 -12.67 4.58 3.70
N GLN A 124 -12.63 4.45 2.37
CA GLN A 124 -13.56 3.59 1.64
C GLN A 124 -12.96 2.19 1.50
N HIS A 125 -13.74 1.16 1.83
CA HIS A 125 -13.39 -0.22 1.56
C HIS A 125 -14.64 -1.05 1.30
N GLU A 126 -14.50 -2.08 0.48
CA GLU A 126 -15.41 -3.22 0.41
C GLU A 126 -14.67 -4.45 0.94
N THR A 127 -15.38 -5.33 1.67
CA THR A 127 -14.77 -6.55 2.19
C THR A 127 -14.47 -7.52 1.06
N ALA A 128 -13.24 -8.04 1.01
CA ALA A 128 -12.85 -9.07 0.08
C ALA A 128 -13.47 -10.42 0.50
N SER A 129 -13.93 -11.18 -0.50
CA SER A 129 -14.47 -12.54 -0.33
C SER A 129 -13.36 -13.53 0.03
#